data_AF-A0A4Q0YWS0-F1
#
_entry.id   AF-A0A4Q0YWS0-F1
#
_cell.length_a   1.000
_cell.length_b   1.000
_cell.length_c   1.000
_cell.angle_alpha   90.00
_cell.angle_beta   90.00
_cell.angle_gamma   90.00
#
_symmetry.space_group_name_H-M   'P 1'
#
loop_
_entity.id
_entity.type
_entity.pdbx_description
1 polymer ?
#
loop_
_entity_poly.entity_id
_entity_poly.type
_entity_poly.pdbx_seq_one_letter_code
_entity_poly.pdbx_strand_id
1 'polypeptide(L)'
;MQKTLSEDKYKEVRSYFAKLTRAIVPKALVLAVISGIYLFHISFGSIPEDNSFSTFQILLSIKAILGLWLGLRGVLQVFFGIQPFVFKGHRLPFILVIVIIFLSQIMYSI
;
A
#
# COMPACT_ATOMS: atom_id res chain seq x y z
N MET A 1 23.54 11.62 -6.92
CA MET A 1 24.24 11.74 -5.62
C MET A 1 25.61 11.09 -5.67
N GLN A 2 25.72 9.79 -5.92
CA GLN A 2 27.02 9.10 -5.98
C GLN A 2 27.97 9.61 -7.08
N LYS A 3 27.44 10.11 -8.19
CA LYS A 3 28.21 10.67 -9.31
C LYS A 3 28.66 12.13 -9.09
N THR A 4 28.17 12.80 -8.04
CA THR A 4 28.35 14.25 -7.81
C THR A 4 28.88 14.61 -6.42
N LEU A 5 28.91 13.67 -5.48
CA LEU A 5 29.41 13.86 -4.12
C LEU A 5 30.67 13.01 -3.94
N SER A 6 31.65 13.52 -3.17
CA SER A 6 32.73 12.69 -2.66
C SER A 6 32.16 11.54 -1.82
N GLU A 7 32.89 10.43 -1.71
CA GLU A 7 32.41 9.24 -0.99
C GLU A 7 31.96 9.54 0.44
N ASP A 8 32.70 10.39 1.15
CA ASP A 8 32.41 10.74 2.55
C ASP A 8 31.11 11.52 2.67
N LYS A 9 30.90 12.53 1.82
CA LYS A 9 29.64 13.29 1.77
C LYS A 9 28.48 12.41 1.31
N TYR A 10 28.71 11.47 0.41
CA TYR A 10 27.66 10.53 0.00
C TYR A 10 27.20 9.65 1.15
N LYS A 11 28.13 9.11 1.95
CA LYS A 11 27.80 8.29 3.13
C LYS A 11 27.03 9.10 4.18
N GLU A 12 27.46 10.33 4.43
CA GLU A 12 26.80 11.26 5.35
C GLU A 12 25.35 11.53 4.91
N VAL A 13 25.16 11.97 3.66
CA VAL A 13 23.84 12.29 3.10
C VAL A 13 22.93 11.06 3.07
N ARG A 14 23.44 9.89 2.67
CA ARG A 14 22.67 8.64 2.67
C ARG A 14 22.20 8.27 4.08
N SER A 15 23.04 8.46 5.10
CA SER A 15 22.68 8.21 6.49
C SER A 15 21.57 9.15 6.97
N TYR A 16 21.66 10.43 6.60
CA TYR A 16 20.61 11.41 6.89
C TYR A 16 19.26 11.01 6.27
N PHE A 17 19.24 10.69 4.97
CA PHE A 17 18.02 10.22 4.31
C PHE A 17 17.47 8.94 4.94
N ALA A 18 18.32 7.97 5.27
CA ALA A 18 17.88 6.73 5.90
C ALA A 18 17.19 6.99 7.25
N LYS A 19 17.72 7.92 8.07
CA LYS A 19 17.10 8.33 9.34
C LYS A 19 15.76 9.03 9.10
N LEU A 20 15.73 9.97 8.17
CA LEU A 20 14.51 10.71 7.81
C LEU A 20 13.41 9.77 7.30
N THR A 21 13.74 8.88 6.36
CA THR A 21 12.82 7.90 5.81
C THR A 21 12.26 6.99 6.89
N ARG A 22 13.10 6.48 7.81
CA ARG A 22 12.62 5.65 8.93
C ARG A 22 11.67 6.39 9.88
N ALA A 23 11.81 7.71 10.01
CA ALA A 23 10.92 8.51 10.85
C ALA A 23 9.57 8.80 10.16
N ILE A 24 9.56 9.02 8.85
CA ILE A 24 8.38 9.46 8.09
C ILE A 24 7.55 8.28 7.58
N VAL A 25 8.21 7.23 7.07
CA VAL A 25 7.53 6.08 6.42
C VAL A 25 6.48 5.41 7.32
N PRO A 26 6.72 5.15 8.62
CA PRO A 26 5.71 4.52 9.47
C PRO A 26 4.44 5.37 9.58
N LYS A 27 4.59 6.69 9.72
CA LYS A 27 3.46 7.62 9.84
C LYS A 27 2.68 7.72 8.53
N ALA A 28 3.40 7.85 7.42
CA ALA A 28 2.80 7.90 6.08
C ALA A 28 2.05 6.60 5.74
N LEU A 29 2.60 5.45 6.13
CA LEU A 29 1.98 4.15 5.94
C LEU A 29 0.66 4.03 6.71
N VAL A 30 0.64 4.38 8.00
CA VAL A 30 -0.58 4.36 8.81
C VAL A 30 -1.64 5.27 8.20
N LEU A 31 -1.25 6.49 7.82
CA LEU A 31 -2.14 7.43 7.16
C LEU A 31 -2.73 6.85 5.86
N ALA A 32 -1.91 6.23 5.02
CA ALA A 32 -2.35 5.62 3.76
C ALA A 32 -3.32 4.45 3.96
N VAL A 33 -3.11 3.63 4.99
CA VAL A 33 -4.02 2.52 5.33
C VAL A 33 -5.36 3.06 5.81
N ILE A 34 -5.35 4.03 6.73
CA ILE A 34 -6.58 4.64 7.26
C ILE A 34 -7.34 5.37 6.15
N SER A 35 -6.67 6.18 5.34
CA SER A 35 -7.33 6.88 4.23
C SER A 35 -7.87 5.91 3.19
N GLY A 36 -7.18 4.81 2.91
CA GLY A 36 -7.66 3.74 2.04
C GLY A 36 -8.95 3.08 2.56
N ILE A 37 -9.00 2.76 3.87
CA ILE A 37 -10.20 2.21 4.51
C ILE A 37 -11.37 3.21 4.44
N TYR A 38 -11.08 4.48 4.72
CA TYR A 38 -12.09 5.54 4.68
C TYR A 38 -12.65 5.74 3.27
N LEU A 39 -11.79 5.79 2.25
CA LEU A 39 -12.21 5.89 0.86
C LEU A 39 -12.99 4.67 0.39
N PHE A 40 -12.62 3.47 0.86
CA PHE A 40 -13.42 2.26 0.63
C PHE A 40 -14.83 2.43 1.19
N HIS A 41 -14.96 2.86 2.45
CA HIS A 41 -16.26 3.04 3.09
C HIS A 41 -17.16 4.03 2.32
N ILE A 42 -16.62 5.17 1.91
CA ILE A 42 -17.37 6.16 1.13
C ILE A 42 -17.75 5.62 -0.25
N SER A 43 -16.79 4.99 -0.94
CA SER A 43 -17.01 4.53 -2.32
C SER A 43 -17.91 3.31 -2.41
N PHE A 44 -17.97 2.50 -1.35
CA PHE A 44 -18.80 1.29 -1.31
C PHE A 44 -20.29 1.59 -1.21
N GLY A 45 -20.64 2.69 -0.51
CA GLY A 45 -22.02 3.11 -0.32
C GLY A 45 -22.83 2.14 0.55
N SER A 46 -24.14 2.11 0.35
CA SER A 46 -25.07 1.27 1.11
C SER A 46 -24.92 -0.21 0.74
N ILE A 47 -25.04 -1.07 1.75
CA ILE A 47 -25.12 -2.52 1.53
C ILE A 47 -26.53 -2.83 1.00
N PRO A 48 -26.66 -3.46 -0.18
CA PRO A 48 -27.96 -3.80 -0.74
C PRO A 48 -28.68 -4.85 0.11
N GLU A 49 -29.99 -4.65 0.34
CA GLU A 49 -30.82 -5.48 1.25
C GLU A 49 -30.95 -6.94 0.77
N ASP A 50 -30.88 -7.16 -0.54
CA ASP A 50 -30.98 -8.46 -1.19
C ASP A 50 -29.62 -9.16 -1.35
N ASN A 51 -28.54 -8.57 -0.81
CA ASN A 51 -27.16 -9.00 -0.99
C ASN A 51 -26.69 -9.04 -2.46
N SER A 52 -27.37 -8.35 -3.37
CA SER A 52 -26.95 -8.26 -4.77
C SER A 52 -25.93 -7.13 -4.96
N PHE A 53 -24.65 -7.45 -4.74
CA PHE A 53 -23.59 -6.48 -4.99
C PHE A 53 -23.47 -6.15 -6.47
N SER A 54 -23.38 -4.85 -6.79
CA SER A 54 -23.06 -4.43 -8.16
C SER A 54 -21.66 -4.90 -8.56
N THR A 55 -21.42 -5.01 -9.87
CA THR A 55 -20.09 -5.33 -10.41
C THR A 55 -19.01 -4.39 -9.85
N PHE A 56 -19.34 -3.11 -9.68
CA PHE A 56 -18.46 -2.13 -9.06
C PHE A 56 -18.14 -2.47 -7.60
N GLN A 57 -19.14 -2.80 -6.77
CA GLN A 57 -18.94 -3.15 -5.36
C GLN A 57 -18.12 -4.43 -5.21
N ILE A 58 -18.32 -5.42 -6.08
CA ILE A 58 -17.55 -6.67 -6.10
C ILE A 58 -16.08 -6.37 -6.43
N LEU A 59 -15.80 -5.63 -7.50
CA LEU A 59 -14.44 -5.26 -7.89
C LEU A 59 -13.76 -4.38 -6.84
N LEU A 60 -14.50 -3.43 -6.26
CA LEU A 60 -14.02 -2.59 -5.15
C LEU A 60 -13.65 -3.44 -3.93
N SER A 61 -14.43 -4.47 -3.61
CA SER A 61 -14.15 -5.39 -2.49
C SER A 61 -12.87 -6.19 -2.72
N ILE A 62 -12.69 -6.73 -3.92
CA ILE A 62 -11.45 -7.44 -4.30
C ILE A 62 -10.26 -6.49 -4.17
N LYS A 63 -10.37 -5.28 -4.73
CA LYS A 63 -9.34 -4.24 -4.64
C LYS A 63 -9.02 -3.89 -3.19
N ALA A 64 -10.03 -3.74 -2.35
CA ALA A 64 -9.88 -3.41 -0.94
C ALA A 64 -9.18 -4.52 -0.15
N ILE A 65 -9.52 -5.79 -0.39
CA ILE A 65 -8.85 -6.93 0.25
C ILE A 65 -7.36 -6.98 -0.13
N LEU A 66 -7.03 -6.81 -1.41
CA LEU A 66 -5.64 -6.78 -1.87
C LEU A 66 -4.88 -5.58 -1.28
N GLY A 67 -5.51 -4.40 -1.23
CA GLY A 67 -4.93 -3.20 -0.63
C GLY A 67 -4.73 -3.32 0.89
N LEU A 68 -5.71 -3.86 1.61
CA LEU A 68 -5.65 -4.12 3.04
C LEU A 68 -4.55 -5.13 3.37
N TRP A 69 -4.41 -6.19 2.58
CA TRP A 69 -3.32 -7.14 2.73
C TRP A 69 -1.95 -6.47 2.61
N LEU A 70 -1.75 -5.61 1.60
CA LEU A 70 -0.51 -4.84 1.43
C LEU A 70 -0.27 -3.86 2.59
N GLY A 71 -1.32 -3.18 3.05
CA GLY A 71 -1.29 -2.25 4.16
C GLY A 71 -0.91 -2.94 5.48
N LEU A 72 -1.60 -4.03 5.80
CA LEU A 72 -1.35 -4.85 6.98
C LEU A 72 0.07 -5.42 6.96
N ARG A 73 0.51 -5.96 5.82
CA ARG A 73 1.90 -6.39 5.61
C ARG A 73 2.87 -5.25 5.92
N GLY A 74 2.65 -4.07 5.36
CA GLY A 74 3.50 -2.91 5.61
C GLY A 74 3.58 -2.59 7.11
N VAL A 75 2.44 -2.55 7.80
CA VAL A 75 2.36 -2.17 9.22
C VAL A 75 3.08 -3.21 10.08
N LEU A 76 2.82 -4.50 9.84
CA LEU A 76 3.50 -5.59 10.54
C LEU A 76 5.02 -5.57 10.33
N GLN A 77 5.47 -5.29 9.11
CA GLN A 77 6.90 -5.20 8.80
C GLN A 77 7.57 -4.01 9.48
N VAL A 78 6.93 -2.84 9.46
CA VAL A 78 7.52 -1.58 9.94
C VAL A 78 7.47 -1.46 11.47
N PHE A 79 6.37 -1.85 12.10
CA PHE A 79 6.18 -1.67 13.55
C PHE A 79 6.58 -2.88 14.37
N PHE A 80 6.31 -4.09 13.88
CA PHE A 80 6.53 -5.32 14.66
C PHE A 80 7.79 -6.07 14.22
N GLY A 81 8.45 -5.64 13.14
CA GLY A 81 9.62 -6.33 12.58
C GLY A 81 9.31 -7.77 12.11
N ILE A 82 8.04 -8.16 12.12
CA ILE A 82 7.57 -9.46 11.68
C ILE A 82 7.65 -9.43 10.16
N GLN A 83 8.42 -10.33 9.55
CA GLN A 83 8.30 -10.59 8.12
C GLN A 83 6.91 -11.18 7.87
N PRO A 84 5.96 -10.42 7.30
CA PRO A 84 4.59 -10.87 7.26
C PRO A 84 4.50 -12.01 6.26
N PHE A 85 4.03 -13.14 6.77
CA PHE A 85 3.50 -14.33 6.10
C PHE A 85 3.96 -14.59 4.65
N VAL A 86 4.73 -15.67 4.52
CA VAL A 86 4.94 -16.51 3.32
C VAL A 86 5.87 -15.97 2.21
N PHE A 87 6.08 -14.66 2.04
CA PHE A 87 6.88 -14.16 0.90
C PHE A 87 7.99 -13.18 1.28
N LYS A 88 9.24 -13.68 1.33
CA LYS A 88 10.46 -12.88 1.57
C LYS A 88 10.80 -11.88 0.45
N GLY A 89 10.11 -11.97 -0.69
CA GLY A 89 10.41 -11.19 -1.90
C GLY A 89 9.53 -9.94 -2.09
N HIS A 90 10.06 -8.96 -2.81
CA HIS A 90 9.34 -7.73 -3.21
C HIS A 90 8.45 -7.93 -4.45
N ARG A 91 8.56 -9.07 -5.15
CA ARG A 91 7.84 -9.33 -6.40
C ARG A 91 6.32 -9.39 -6.19
N LEU A 92 5.86 -10.12 -5.17
CA LEU A 92 4.43 -10.27 -4.91
C LEU A 92 3.77 -8.93 -4.56
N PRO A 93 4.30 -8.12 -3.61
CA PRO A 93 3.77 -6.78 -3.38
C PRO A 93 3.69 -5.92 -4.64
N PHE A 94 4.73 -5.98 -5.48
CA PHE A 94 4.76 -5.21 -6.73
C PHE A 94 3.70 -5.67 -7.74
N ILE A 95 3.54 -6.98 -7.93
CA ILE A 95 2.50 -7.55 -8.80
C ILE A 95 1.11 -7.17 -8.28
N LEU A 96 0.89 -7.25 -6.97
CA LEU A 96 -0.39 -6.86 -6.37
C LEU A 96 -0.72 -5.40 -6.62
N VAL A 97 0.26 -4.49 -6.53
CA VAL A 97 0.07 -3.08 -6.88
C VAL A 97 -0.34 -2.92 -8.35
N ILE A 98 0.34 -3.63 -9.27
CA ILE A 98 -0.03 -3.61 -10.70
C ILE A 98 -1.46 -4.10 -10.89
N VAL A 99 -1.84 -5.22 -10.26
CA VAL A 99 -3.21 -5.76 -10.31
C VAL A 99 -4.23 -4.75 -9.79
N ILE A 100 -3.96 -4.08 -8.66
CA ILE A 100 -4.83 -3.05 -8.10
C ILE A 100 -5.02 -1.88 -9.07
N ILE A 101 -3.97 -1.46 -9.79
CA ILE A 101 -4.06 -0.40 -10.80
C ILE A 101 -4.98 -0.83 -11.95
N PHE A 102 -4.80 -2.03 -12.49
CA PHE A 102 -5.66 -2.56 -13.55
C PHE A 102 -7.11 -2.73 -13.10
N LEU A 103 -7.33 -3.28 -11.90
CA LEU A 103 -8.67 -3.35 -11.30
C LEU A 103 -9.30 -1.97 -11.23
N SER A 104 -8.52 -0.94 -10.85
CA SER A 104 -9.01 0.43 -10.82
C SER A 104 -9.43 0.95 -12.20
N GLN A 105 -8.74 0.58 -13.28
CA GLN A 105 -9.14 0.99 -14.64
C GLN A 105 -10.42 0.26 -15.08
N ILE A 106 -10.50 -1.04 -14.81
CA ILE A 106 -11.68 -1.87 -15.15
C ILE A 106 -12.94 -1.34 -14.46
N MET A 107 -12.83 -0.92 -13.20
CA MET A 107 -13.95 -0.37 -12.43
C MET A 107 -14.61 0.89 -13.03
N TYR A 108 -13.88 1.68 -13.83
CA TYR A 108 -14.40 2.89 -14.48
C TYR A 108 -14.66 2.71 -15.98
N SER A 109 -14.25 1.58 -16.55
CA SER A 109 -14.45 1.26 -17.96
C SER A 109 -15.68 0.38 -18.22
N ILE A 110 -16.23 -0.23 -17.17
CA ILE A 110 -17.47 -1.01 -17.17
C ILE A 110 -18.54 -0.16 -16.47
#